data_AF-A0A375G556-F1
#
_entry.id   AF-A0A375G556-F1
#
_cell.length_a   1.000
_cell.length_b   1.000
_cell.length_c   1.000
_cell.angle_alpha   90.00
_cell.angle_beta   90.00
_cell.angle_gamma   90.00
#
_symmetry.space_group_name_H-M   'P 1'
#
loop_
_entity.id
_entity.type
_entity.pdbx_description
1 polymer ?
#
loop_
_entity_poly.entity_id
_entity_poly.type
_entity_poly.pdbx_seq_one_letter_code
_entity_poly.pdbx_strand_id
1 'polypeptide(L)' 'MLALLNLWMIATAVGSIYLLNAGTARARWGSLVGLLGQPAWLYLTAATGEPGMFWVSLFFTVCYGRGVWDGFLRPGARRA' A
#
# COMPACT_ATOMS: atom_id res chain seq x y z
N MET A 1 -4.35 -19.49 -9.20
CA MET A 1 -3.27 -18.52 -8.88
C MET A 1 -3.79 -17.09 -8.79
N LEU A 2 -4.41 -16.54 -9.83
CA LEU A 2 -4.93 -15.16 -9.82
C LEU A 2 -5.97 -14.85 -8.74
N ALA A 3 -6.81 -15.83 -8.36
CA ALA A 3 -7.78 -15.66 -7.28
C ALA A 3 -7.13 -15.37 -5.91
N LEU A 4 -6.02 -16.05 -5.58
CA LEU A 4 -5.29 -15.79 -4.34
C LEU A 4 -4.64 -14.40 -4.33
N LEU A 5 -4.11 -13.97 -5.48
CA LEU A 5 -3.57 -12.62 -5.64
C LEU A 5 -4.67 -11.55 -5.50
N ASN A 6 -5.87 -11.81 -6.04
CA ASN A 6 -7.01 -10.91 -5.86
C ASN A 6 -7.45 -10.83 -4.40
N LEU A 7 -7.53 -11.96 -3.68
CA LEU A 7 -7.85 -11.96 -2.26
C LEU A 7 -6.80 -11.17 -1.45
N TRP A 8 -5.51 -11.38 -1.75
CA TRP A 8 -4.42 -10.64 -1.12
C TRP A 8 -4.50 -9.14 -1.41
N MET A 9 -4.76 -8.77 -2.67
CA MET A 9 -4.96 -7.39 -3.12
C MET A 9 -6.12 -6.72 -2.37
N ILE A 10 -7.27 -7.39 -2.26
CA ILE A 10 -8.46 -6.87 -1.58
C ILE A 10 -8.19 -6.72 -0.08
N ALA A 11 -7.66 -7.76 0.57
CA ALA A 11 -7.41 -7.74 2.02
C ALA A 11 -6.43 -6.62 2.41
N THR A 12 -5.35 -6.44 1.64
CA THR A 12 -4.38 -5.38 1.88
C THR A 12 -4.93 -4.00 1.55
N ALA A 13 -5.73 -3.83 0.50
CA ALA A 13 -6.36 -2.55 0.19
C ALA A 13 -7.34 -2.10 1.28
N VAL A 14 -8.24 -2.98 1.70
CA VAL A 14 -9.22 -2.70 2.76
C VAL A 14 -8.50 -2.42 4.08
N GLY A 15 -7.53 -3.25 4.45
CA GLY A 15 -6.75 -3.08 5.68
C GLY A 15 -5.93 -1.78 5.69
N SER A 16 -5.28 -1.45 4.57
CA SER A 16 -4.53 -0.21 4.41
C SER A 16 -5.42 1.02 4.60
N ILE A 17 -6.53 1.10 3.86
CA ILE A 17 -7.44 2.25 3.91
C ILE A 17 -8.04 2.42 5.30
N TYR A 18 -8.47 1.32 5.94
CA TYR A 18 -8.97 1.36 7.31
C TYR A 18 -7.94 1.93 8.28
N LEU A 19 -6.70 1.41 8.24
CA LEU A 19 -5.63 1.85 9.15
C LEU A 19 -5.15 3.27 8.90
N LEU A 20 -5.13 3.71 7.63
CA LEU A 20 -4.81 5.10 7.26
C LEU A 20 -5.84 6.09 7.84
N ASN A 21 -7.11 5.70 7.92
CA ASN A 21 -8.18 6.55 8.43
C ASN A 21 -8.46 6.36 9.94
N ALA A 22 -7.92 5.33 10.58
CA ALA A 22 -8.13 5.04 12.00
C ALA A 22 -7.22 5.83 12.97
N GLY A 23 -6.53 6.87 12.50
CA GLY A 23 -5.73 7.79 13.31
C GLY A 23 -4.22 7.77 13.03
N THR A 24 -3.52 8.82 13.46
CA THR A 24 -2.10 9.08 13.12
C THR A 24 -1.14 7.98 13.60
N ALA A 25 -1.41 7.37 14.76
CA ALA A 25 -0.61 6.26 15.29
C ALA A 25 -0.75 4.96 14.47
N ARG A 26 -1.88 4.79 13.76
CA ARG A 26 -2.20 3.63 12.93
C ARG A 26 -1.86 3.86 11.45
N ALA A 27 -1.71 5.10 11.01
CA ALA A 27 -1.35 5.46 9.64
C ALA A 27 -0.03 4.83 9.16
N ARG A 28 0.96 4.64 10.06
CA ARG A 28 2.20 3.91 9.73
C ARG A 28 1.93 2.45 9.35
N TRP A 29 1.03 1.79 10.08
CA TRP A 29 0.63 0.41 9.81
C TRP A 29 -0.21 0.33 8.53
N GLY A 30 -1.08 1.31 8.29
CA GLY A 30 -1.80 1.42 7.02
C GLY A 30 -0.84 1.53 5.83
N SER A 31 0.20 2.35 5.97
CA SER A 31 1.23 2.47 4.93
C SER A 31 1.98 1.15 4.68
N LEU A 32 2.29 0.41 5.74
CA LEU A 32 2.95 -0.90 5.64
C LEU A 32 2.05 -1.94 4.94
N VAL A 33 0.78 -2.04 5.36
CA VAL A 33 -0.19 -2.97 4.78
C VAL A 33 -0.44 -2.65 3.31
N GLY A 34 -0.56 -1.36 2.97
CA GLY A 34 -0.69 -0.89 1.59
C GLY A 34 0.51 -1.24 0.72
N LEU A 35 1.73 -1.08 1.25
CA LEU A 35 2.97 -1.45 0.56
C LEU A 35 3.06 -2.96 0.31
N LEU A 36 2.70 -3.77 1.31
CA LEU A 36 2.66 -5.23 1.18
C LEU A 36 1.65 -5.71 0.13
N GLY A 37 0.60 -4.94 -0.14
CA GLY A 37 -0.35 -5.25 -1.21
C GLY A 37 0.15 -4.94 -2.62
N GLN A 38 1.11 -4.02 -2.77
CA GLN A 38 1.53 -3.54 -4.10
C GLN A 38 2.09 -4.61 -5.04
N PRO A 39 2.85 -5.63 -4.59
CA PRO A 39 3.27 -6.72 -5.48
C PRO A 39 2.08 -7.44 -6.15
N ALA A 40 0.97 -7.62 -5.42
CA ALA A 40 -0.25 -8.21 -5.98
C ALA A 40 -0.89 -7.29 -7.03
N TRP A 41 -1.01 -5.99 -6.71
CA TRP A 41 -1.54 -4.97 -7.62
C TRP A 41 -0.71 -4.87 -8.91
N LEU A 42 0.61 -4.78 -8.81
CA LEU A 42 1.52 -4.68 -9.96
C LEU A 42 1.48 -5.93 -10.84
N TYR A 43 1.52 -7.12 -10.23
CA TYR A 43 1.44 -8.37 -10.99
C TYR A 43 0.08 -8.53 -11.69
N LEU A 44 -1.02 -8.29 -10.98
CA LEU A 44 -2.36 -8.43 -11.54
C LEU A 44 -2.58 -7.44 -12.69
N THR A 45 -2.29 -6.16 -12.48
CA THR A 45 -2.51 -5.13 -13.50
C THR A 45 -1.63 -5.31 -14.74
N ALA A 46 -0.40 -5.83 -14.58
CA ALA A 46 0.43 -6.22 -15.71
C ALA A 46 -0.13 -7.46 -16.44
N ALA A 47 -0.57 -8.49 -15.69
CA ALA A 47 -1.09 -9.74 -16.26
C ALA A 47 -2.46 -9.58 -16.92
N THR A 48 -3.28 -8.61 -16.50
CA THR A 48 -4.60 -8.35 -17.07
C THR A 48 -4.59 -7.27 -18.16
N GLY A 49 -3.44 -6.66 -18.45
CA GLY A 49 -3.33 -5.64 -19.50
C GLY A 49 -3.99 -4.31 -19.11
N GLU A 50 -3.89 -3.91 -17.83
CA GLU A 50 -4.48 -2.69 -17.27
C GLU A 50 -3.39 -1.63 -17.02
N PRO A 51 -2.85 -0.96 -18.07
CA PRO A 51 -1.67 -0.10 -17.96
C PRO A 51 -1.92 1.12 -17.05
N GLY A 52 -3.13 1.67 -17.04
CA GLY A 52 -3.47 2.79 -16.15
C GLY A 52 -3.35 2.41 -14.68
N MET A 53 -3.91 1.26 -14.30
CA MET A 53 -3.84 0.75 -12.94
C MET A 53 -2.42 0.31 -12.55
N PHE A 54 -1.63 -0.17 -13.50
CA PHE A 54 -0.22 -0.50 -13.26
C PHE A 54 0.60 0.74 -12.85
N TRP A 55 0.50 1.83 -13.61
CA TRP A 55 1.21 3.07 -13.28
C TRP A 55 0.73 3.69 -11.97
N VAL A 56 -0.57 3.65 -11.70
CA VAL A 56 -1.13 4.08 -10.41
C VAL A 56 -0.59 3.23 -9.27
N SER A 57 -0.47 1.91 -9.46
CA SER A 57 0.09 1.01 -8.45
C SER A 57 1.57 1.29 -8.19
N LEU A 58 2.35 1.63 -9.21
CA LEU A 58 3.73 2.11 -9.04
C LEU A 58 3.79 3.39 -8.19
N PHE A 59 2.92 4.36 -8.49
CA PHE A 59 2.82 5.58 -7.71
C PHE A 59 2.43 5.31 -6.25
N PHE A 60 1.43 4.46 -6.02
CA PHE A 60 1.04 4.04 -4.67
C PHE A 60 2.16 3.31 -3.93
N THR A 61 2.96 2.51 -4.63
CA THR A 61 4.16 1.88 -4.06
C THR A 61 5.12 2.91 -3.50
N VAL A 62 5.37 4.01 -4.23
CA VAL A 62 6.22 5.10 -3.75
C VAL A 62 5.60 5.81 -2.55
N CYS A 63 4.31 6.13 -2.61
CA CYS A 63 3.59 6.79 -1.51
C CYS A 63 3.59 5.95 -0.23
N TYR A 64 3.28 4.66 -0.33
CA TYR A 64 3.28 3.74 0.80
C TYR A 64 4.70 3.53 1.34
N GLY A 65 5.70 3.41 0.47
CA GLY A 65 7.10 3.34 0.86
C GLY A 65 7.54 4.57 1.66
N ARG A 66 7.15 5.77 1.23
CA ARG A 66 7.37 7.01 1.97
C ARG A 66 6.65 7.02 3.32
N GLY A 67 5.39 6.58 3.37
CA GLY A 67 4.63 6.49 4.62
C GLY A 67 5.25 5.52 5.64
N VAL A 68 5.83 4.41 5.17
CA VAL A 68 6.59 3.46 5.99
C VAL A 68 7.90 4.09 6.47
N TRP A 69 8.65 4.74 5.58
CA TRP A 69 9.90 5.43 5.93
C TRP A 69 9.67 6.49 7.02
N ASP A 70 8.68 7.37 6.83
CA ASP A 70 8.34 8.43 7.79
C ASP A 70 7.69 7.88 9.08
N GLY A 71 7.18 6.65 9.07
CA GLY A 71 6.49 6.01 10.21
C GLY A 71 7.36 5.12 11.08
N PHE A 72 8.35 4.46 10.49
CA PHE A 72 9.20 3.50 11.19
C PHE A 72 10.67 3.93 11.21
N LEU A 73 11.16 4.53 10.12
CA LEU A 73 12.59 4.82 9.94
C LEU A 73 12.97 6.27 10.31
N ARG A 74 12.01 7.22 10.26
CA ARG A 74 12.17 8.60 10.75
C ARG A 74 11.09 9.02 11.76
N PRO A 75 11.06 8.48 12.99
CA PRO A 75 10.07 8.88 13.99
C PRO A 75 10.16 10.35 14.42
N GLY A 76 11.32 11.00 14.26
CA GLY A 76 11.60 12.34 14.78
C GLY A 76 11.04 13.53 13.98
N ALA A 77 10.56 13.34 12.75
CA ALA A 77 10.14 14.45 11.88
C ALA A 77 8.67 14.88 12.08
N ARG A 78 7.86 14.14 12.86
CA ARG A 78 6.43 14.43 13.10
C ARG A 78 6.14 15.22 14.39
N ARG A 79 7.18 15.74 15.05
CA ARG A 79 7.07 16.55 16.29
C ARG A 79 7.55 18.00 16.14
N ALA A 80 7.90 18.47 14.94
CA ALA A 80 8.22 19.87 14.68
C ALA A 80 7.00 20.59 14.12
#